data_AF-A0A2I2DQP5-F1
#
_entry.id   AF-A0A2I2DQP5-F1
#
_cell.length_a   1.000
_cell.length_b   1.000
_cell.length_c   1.000
_cell.angle_alpha   90.00
_cell.angle_beta   90.00
_cell.angle_gamma   90.00
#
_symmetry.space_group_name_H-M   'P 1'
#
loop_
_entity.id
_entity.type
_entity.pdbx_description
1 polymer ?
#
loop_
_entity_poly.entity_id
_entity_poly.type
_entity_poly.pdbx_seq_one_letter_code
_entity_poly.pdbx_strand_id
1 'polypeptide(L)'
;MPSLTKLTFLKSWLADNNLPACYGAMYLGNTLLYKNTEHQHTNTAQLQIVQDVPDYLTINVRENSGIKLKTVQTLKGHVVELETFKTLNDYLLQNFNAKNRNNLKRYVKKLETCFPITYKVFFGAMDRQEYDALFVALEALLIRRFQQKQEANYELQHLEEFHKTIYQLVLDKKANMFVIYDAHTPISIRINLFNNNLGYYIISAYDIDYSKFHLGAIDMLKNIEWCITKNYKLYDLLKGYNNYKSKWATQVHFYNTYILYNPKQLNAVCTANYQAFKEKCRYKLYHFYLNNKISAHHKRLKKQLFRFTHQENPDSNFKISIETTTLATGNLKPIDIRDDKAYHFLKNSVYNFLYETNTPINAVKVFIEANNPNCFIVQGRNKNQKITITNKTKVN
;
A
#
# COMPACT_ATOMS: atom_id res chain seq x y z
N MET A 1 -12.42 31.79 -19.96
CA MET A 1 -12.94 30.64 -19.18
C MET A 1 -12.69 30.91 -17.70
N PRO A 2 -13.61 30.59 -16.78
CA PRO A 2 -13.34 30.68 -15.35
C PRO A 2 -12.05 29.92 -15.02
N SER A 3 -11.17 30.51 -14.21
CA SER A 3 -9.98 29.82 -13.69
C SER A 3 -10.45 28.63 -12.84
N LEU A 4 -10.34 27.42 -13.37
CA LEU A 4 -10.75 26.19 -12.70
C LEU A 4 -9.57 25.68 -11.86
N THR A 5 -9.70 25.76 -10.53
CA THR A 5 -8.73 25.14 -9.62
C THR A 5 -9.20 23.74 -9.22
N LYS A 6 -8.31 22.76 -9.29
CA LYS A 6 -8.56 21.39 -8.81
C LYS A 6 -7.63 21.06 -7.66
N LEU A 7 -8.21 20.50 -6.60
CA LEU A 7 -7.52 20.11 -5.38
C LEU A 7 -7.84 18.66 -5.07
N THR A 8 -6.87 17.93 -4.53
CA THR A 8 -7.09 16.63 -3.90
C THR A 8 -7.20 16.85 -2.40
N PHE A 9 -8.31 16.44 -1.79
CA PHE A 9 -8.62 16.75 -0.39
C PHE A 9 -7.49 16.35 0.55
N LEU A 10 -7.04 15.09 0.48
CA LEU A 10 -6.03 14.56 1.40
C LEU A 10 -4.70 15.32 1.30
N LYS A 11 -4.23 15.59 0.07
CA LYS A 11 -3.00 16.36 -0.16
C LYS A 11 -3.14 17.78 0.38
N SER A 12 -4.25 18.44 0.06
CA SER A 12 -4.52 19.83 0.49
C SER A 12 -4.62 19.96 2.00
N TRP A 13 -5.16 18.94 2.67
CA TRP A 13 -5.37 18.96 4.12
C TRP A 13 -4.16 18.50 4.92
N LEU A 14 -3.39 17.52 4.43
CA LEU A 14 -2.30 16.91 5.19
C LEU A 14 -0.91 17.43 4.83
N ALA A 15 -0.68 17.77 3.55
CA ALA A 15 0.64 18.19 3.08
C ALA A 15 0.70 19.72 2.90
N ASP A 16 -0.25 20.28 2.16
CA ASP A 16 -0.14 21.67 1.68
C ASP A 16 -0.76 22.70 2.64
N ASN A 17 -1.57 22.27 3.62
CA ASN A 17 -2.41 23.13 4.47
C ASN A 17 -3.24 24.16 3.67
N ASN A 18 -3.71 23.76 2.49
CA ASN A 18 -4.35 24.63 1.49
C ASN A 18 -5.79 24.19 1.21
N LEU A 19 -6.58 24.02 2.27
CA LEU A 19 -8.02 23.77 2.14
C LEU A 19 -8.74 25.02 1.57
N PRO A 20 -9.86 24.86 0.86
CA PRO A 20 -10.62 26.00 0.36
C PRO A 20 -10.97 27.01 1.47
N ALA A 21 -10.74 28.29 1.20
CA ALA A 21 -10.98 29.37 2.17
C ALA A 21 -12.45 29.45 2.64
N CYS A 22 -13.40 28.96 1.83
CA CYS A 22 -14.81 28.93 2.20
C CYS A 22 -15.15 27.83 3.22
N TYR A 23 -14.25 26.87 3.48
CA TYR A 23 -14.45 25.86 4.52
C TYR A 23 -14.29 26.55 5.89
N GLY A 24 -15.37 26.56 6.67
CA GLY A 24 -15.42 27.18 7.98
C GLY A 24 -14.93 26.24 9.07
N ALA A 25 -15.47 25.02 9.08
CA ALA A 25 -15.09 23.99 10.04
C ALA A 25 -15.27 22.59 9.45
N MET A 26 -14.50 21.64 9.97
CA MET A 26 -14.57 20.23 9.61
C MET A 26 -14.62 19.36 10.87
N TYR A 27 -15.47 18.34 10.84
CA TYR A 27 -15.74 17.47 11.96
C TYR A 27 -15.69 15.99 11.58
N LEU A 28 -15.29 15.17 12.55
CA LEU A 28 -15.55 13.73 12.58
C LEU A 28 -16.56 13.46 13.69
N GLY A 29 -17.81 13.15 13.31
CA GLY A 29 -18.93 13.18 14.25
C GLY A 29 -19.01 14.54 14.94
N ASN A 30 -18.86 14.56 16.27
CA ASN A 30 -18.84 15.79 17.07
C ASN A 30 -17.43 16.35 17.34
N THR A 31 -16.37 15.68 16.86
CA THR A 31 -14.99 16.11 17.10
C THR A 31 -14.59 17.15 16.06
N LEU A 32 -14.26 18.38 16.47
CA LEU A 32 -13.70 19.41 15.60
C LEU A 32 -12.27 19.04 15.18
N LEU A 33 -12.02 18.99 13.86
CA LEU A 33 -10.72 18.64 13.28
C LEU A 33 -10.00 19.83 12.66
N TYR A 34 -10.76 20.79 12.14
CA TYR A 34 -10.24 21.98 11.49
C TYR A 34 -11.24 23.11 11.66
N LYS A 35 -10.73 24.31 11.94
CA LYS A 35 -11.51 25.55 11.99
C LYS A 35 -10.70 26.63 11.28
N ASN A 36 -11.30 27.24 10.28
CA ASN A 36 -10.68 28.35 9.59
C ASN A 36 -10.91 29.63 10.41
N THR A 37 -9.85 30.13 11.06
CA THR A 37 -9.86 31.34 11.90
C THR A 37 -9.61 32.62 11.12
N GLU A 38 -9.15 32.54 9.87
CA GLU A 38 -8.84 33.73 9.09
C GLU A 38 -10.11 34.35 8.51
N HIS A 39 -10.38 35.61 8.87
CA HIS A 39 -11.41 36.48 8.28
C HIS A 39 -11.03 36.99 6.88
N GLN A 40 -10.04 36.39 6.21
CA GLN A 40 -9.61 36.85 4.90
C GLN A 40 -10.75 36.73 3.88
N HIS A 41 -11.04 37.86 3.24
CA HIS A 41 -11.98 37.97 2.16
C HIS A 41 -11.69 36.93 1.08
N THR A 42 -12.77 36.27 0.66
CA THR A 42 -12.90 35.30 -0.42
C THR A 42 -11.83 35.42 -1.51
N ASN A 43 -10.97 34.40 -1.61
CA ASN A 43 -10.14 34.27 -2.79
C ASN A 43 -11.04 33.99 -4.02
N THR A 44 -10.75 34.76 -5.06
CA THR A 44 -11.42 35.04 -6.34
C THR A 44 -11.71 33.87 -7.28
N ALA A 45 -11.54 32.62 -6.86
CA ALA A 45 -11.75 31.47 -7.74
C ALA A 45 -13.24 31.31 -8.07
N GLN A 46 -13.60 31.60 -9.31
CA GLN A 46 -14.97 31.51 -9.83
C GLN A 46 -15.57 30.10 -9.65
N LEU A 47 -14.71 29.07 -9.65
CA LEU A 47 -15.03 27.66 -9.51
C LEU A 47 -13.83 26.87 -8.96
N GLN A 48 -14.02 26.12 -7.89
CA GLN A 48 -13.04 25.18 -7.34
C GLN A 48 -13.63 23.77 -7.27
N ILE A 49 -12.81 22.76 -7.55
CA ILE A 49 -13.18 21.35 -7.40
C ILE A 49 -12.24 20.69 -6.40
N VAL A 50 -12.81 20.11 -5.34
CA VAL A 50 -12.08 19.31 -4.36
C VAL A 50 -12.47 17.85 -4.54
N GLN A 51 -11.50 17.03 -4.90
CA GLN A 51 -11.67 15.61 -5.15
C GLN A 51 -11.38 14.79 -3.89
N ASP A 52 -11.98 13.61 -3.82
CA ASP A 52 -11.71 12.60 -2.79
C ASP A 52 -12.00 13.07 -1.36
N VAL A 53 -13.09 13.81 -1.17
CA VAL A 53 -13.58 14.19 0.15
C VAL A 53 -14.35 13.03 0.77
N PRO A 54 -13.90 12.42 1.87
CA PRO A 54 -14.61 11.30 2.50
C PRO A 54 -15.93 11.77 3.14
N ASP A 55 -17.00 11.00 2.97
CA ASP A 55 -18.33 11.27 3.53
C ASP A 55 -18.45 11.06 5.05
N TYR A 56 -17.46 10.43 5.70
CA TYR A 56 -17.38 10.38 7.16
C TYR A 56 -16.96 11.73 7.79
N LEU A 57 -16.48 12.67 6.98
CA LEU A 57 -16.16 14.04 7.43
C LEU A 57 -17.33 14.97 7.11
N THR A 58 -17.76 15.73 8.11
CA THR A 58 -18.72 16.82 7.92
C THR A 58 -17.96 18.12 7.73
N ILE A 59 -18.09 18.74 6.55
CA ILE A 59 -17.44 20.00 6.21
C ILE A 59 -18.51 21.09 6.07
N ASN A 60 -18.41 22.12 6.91
CA ASN A 60 -19.30 23.26 6.89
C ASN A 60 -18.69 24.37 6.04
N VAL A 61 -19.42 24.78 4.99
CA VAL A 61 -19.08 25.98 4.21
C VAL A 61 -19.60 27.21 4.96
N ARG A 62 -18.80 28.27 5.06
CA ARG A 62 -19.20 29.52 5.73
C ARG A 62 -20.45 30.10 5.06
N GLU A 63 -21.47 30.44 5.85
CA GLU A 63 -22.75 30.98 5.36
C GLU A 63 -22.57 32.24 4.50
N ASN A 64 -21.69 33.15 4.92
CA ASN A 64 -21.41 34.42 4.23
C ASN A 64 -20.32 34.33 3.15
N SER A 65 -19.93 33.12 2.72
CA SER A 65 -18.89 32.96 1.69
C SER A 65 -19.34 33.40 0.30
N GLY A 66 -20.66 33.49 0.04
CA GLY A 66 -21.18 33.69 -1.31
C GLY A 66 -20.88 32.52 -2.25
N ILE A 67 -20.51 31.36 -1.72
CA ILE A 67 -20.17 30.14 -2.48
C ILE A 67 -21.25 29.09 -2.23
N LYS A 68 -21.67 28.38 -3.28
CA LYS A 68 -22.51 27.18 -3.19
C LYS A 68 -21.69 25.93 -3.43
N LEU A 69 -22.10 24.83 -2.82
CA LEU A 69 -21.50 23.51 -2.94
C LEU A 69 -22.42 22.58 -3.72
N LYS A 70 -21.87 21.90 -4.73
CA LYS A 70 -22.46 20.70 -5.33
C LYS A 70 -21.61 19.49 -4.98
N THR A 71 -22.27 18.41 -4.60
CA THR A 71 -21.62 17.15 -4.23
C THR A 71 -21.93 16.08 -5.26
N VAL A 72 -20.89 15.35 -5.69
CA VAL A 72 -21.02 14.16 -6.52
C VAL A 72 -20.32 13.01 -5.82
N GLN A 73 -21.08 12.00 -5.42
CA GLN A 73 -20.55 10.76 -4.86
C GLN A 73 -19.75 9.99 -5.91
N THR A 74 -18.60 9.45 -5.52
CA THR A 74 -17.60 8.84 -6.41
C THR A 74 -17.33 7.38 -6.06
N LEU A 75 -16.18 7.07 -5.48
CA LEU A 75 -15.69 5.72 -5.21
C LEU A 75 -15.87 5.36 -3.74
N LYS A 76 -15.94 4.06 -3.47
CA LYS A 76 -15.92 3.52 -2.11
C LYS A 76 -14.51 3.56 -1.54
N GLY A 77 -14.40 4.02 -0.30
CA GLY A 77 -13.23 3.85 0.57
C GLY A 77 -13.51 2.81 1.66
N HIS A 78 -12.48 2.48 2.43
CA HIS A 78 -12.53 1.45 3.47
C HIS A 78 -11.84 1.99 4.70
N VAL A 79 -12.50 1.93 5.85
CA VAL A 79 -11.95 2.46 7.11
C VAL A 79 -11.94 1.37 8.17
N VAL A 80 -11.00 1.51 9.11
CA VAL A 80 -10.99 0.80 10.38
C VAL A 80 -11.33 1.81 11.46
N GLU A 81 -12.47 1.65 12.12
CA GLU A 81 -12.92 2.47 13.26
C GLU A 81 -12.19 2.04 14.53
N LEU A 82 -10.91 2.42 14.62
CA LEU A 82 -9.98 2.03 15.67
C LEU A 82 -10.47 2.35 17.09
N GLU A 83 -11.21 3.45 17.29
CA GLU A 83 -11.72 3.84 18.61
C GLU A 83 -12.69 2.83 19.23
N THR A 84 -13.24 1.91 18.43
CA THR A 84 -14.11 0.84 18.91
C THR A 84 -13.34 -0.30 19.60
N PHE A 85 -12.00 -0.30 19.53
CA PHE A 85 -11.16 -1.39 20.02
C PHE A 85 -10.13 -0.89 21.03
N LYS A 86 -10.00 -1.61 22.16
CA LYS A 86 -8.96 -1.34 23.17
C LYS A 86 -7.64 -2.04 22.83
N THR A 87 -7.73 -3.22 22.24
CA THR A 87 -6.58 -4.05 21.89
C THR A 87 -6.70 -4.61 20.47
N LEU A 88 -5.56 -5.04 19.91
CA LEU A 88 -5.56 -5.79 18.64
C LEU A 88 -6.46 -7.04 18.71
N ASN A 89 -6.49 -7.72 19.85
CA ASN A 89 -7.28 -8.93 20.01
C ASN A 89 -8.79 -8.63 19.93
N ASP A 90 -9.25 -7.50 20.46
CA ASP A 90 -10.64 -7.06 20.36
C ASP A 90 -11.04 -6.84 18.90
N TYR A 91 -10.20 -6.11 18.15
CA TYR A 91 -10.37 -5.91 16.71
C TYR A 91 -10.44 -7.25 15.96
N LEU A 92 -9.50 -8.16 16.23
CA LEU A 92 -9.47 -9.45 15.56
C LEU A 92 -10.72 -10.28 15.84
N LEU A 93 -11.20 -10.31 17.09
CA LEU A 93 -12.38 -11.06 17.49
C LEU A 93 -13.66 -10.58 16.78
N GLN A 94 -13.80 -9.26 16.62
CA GLN A 94 -14.98 -8.65 16.00
C GLN A 94 -14.93 -8.69 14.47
N ASN A 95 -13.76 -8.49 13.85
CA ASN A 95 -13.63 -8.34 12.40
C ASN A 95 -13.29 -9.65 11.66
N PHE A 96 -12.79 -10.68 12.34
CA PHE A 96 -12.33 -11.91 11.69
C PHE A 96 -12.92 -13.16 12.34
N ASN A 97 -13.27 -14.16 11.52
CA ASN A 97 -13.61 -15.49 12.01
C ASN A 97 -12.41 -16.23 12.63
N ALA A 98 -12.68 -17.26 13.44
CA ALA A 98 -11.65 -18.02 14.17
C ALA A 98 -10.52 -18.55 13.26
N LYS A 99 -10.86 -19.07 12.08
CA LYS A 99 -9.89 -19.58 11.10
C LYS A 99 -8.93 -18.49 10.64
N ASN A 100 -9.44 -17.31 10.28
CA ASN A 100 -8.62 -16.19 9.82
C ASN A 100 -7.73 -15.64 10.94
N ARG A 101 -8.25 -15.52 12.18
CA ARG A 101 -7.45 -15.11 13.34
C ARG A 101 -6.29 -16.07 13.59
N ASN A 102 -6.56 -17.38 13.56
CA ASN A 102 -5.53 -18.40 13.75
C ASN A 102 -4.50 -18.39 12.61
N ASN A 103 -4.93 -18.13 11.37
CA ASN A 103 -4.01 -17.95 10.25
C ASN A 103 -3.09 -16.74 10.44
N LEU A 104 -3.61 -15.59 10.85
CA LEU A 104 -2.81 -14.38 11.11
C LEU A 104 -1.76 -14.62 12.19
N LYS A 105 -2.16 -15.22 13.32
CA LYS A 105 -1.22 -15.61 14.40
C LYS A 105 -0.15 -16.57 13.89
N ARG A 106 -0.53 -17.55 13.07
CA ARG A 106 0.41 -18.50 12.46
C ARG A 106 1.40 -17.81 11.52
N TYR A 107 0.95 -16.83 10.72
CA TYR A 107 1.83 -16.12 9.79
C TYR A 107 2.92 -15.35 10.53
N VAL A 108 2.54 -14.59 11.57
CA VAL A 108 3.49 -13.88 12.45
C VAL A 108 4.49 -14.86 13.05
N LYS A 109 3.98 -15.90 13.73
CA LYS A 109 4.83 -16.91 14.39
C LYS A 109 5.81 -17.58 13.41
N LYS A 110 5.35 -17.96 12.21
CA LYS A 110 6.22 -18.59 11.21
C LYS A 110 7.33 -17.65 10.73
N LEU A 111 6.99 -16.39 10.45
CA LEU A 111 7.97 -15.40 10.01
C LEU A 111 9.05 -15.20 11.11
N GLU A 112 8.64 -14.96 12.35
CA GLU A 112 9.52 -14.74 13.50
C GLU A 112 10.34 -15.98 13.88
N THR A 113 9.83 -17.19 13.59
CA THR A 113 10.59 -18.44 13.80
C THR A 113 11.67 -18.61 12.73
N CYS A 114 11.39 -18.23 11.48
CA CYS A 114 12.29 -18.47 10.36
C CYS A 114 13.35 -17.38 10.20
N PHE A 115 13.07 -16.16 10.64
CA PHE A 115 13.93 -14.99 10.40
C PHE A 115 14.09 -14.13 11.67
N PRO A 116 15.22 -13.43 11.83
CA PRO A 116 15.42 -12.46 12.90
C PRO A 116 14.62 -11.17 12.62
N ILE A 117 13.30 -11.22 12.85
CA ILE A 117 12.40 -10.12 12.51
C ILE A 117 12.45 -9.02 13.57
N THR A 118 12.51 -7.76 13.10
CA THR A 118 12.23 -6.59 13.94
C THR A 118 11.19 -5.67 13.29
N TYR A 119 10.37 -5.03 14.12
CA TYR A 119 9.35 -4.07 13.70
C TYR A 119 9.76 -2.69 14.20
N LYS A 120 9.91 -1.72 13.30
CA LYS A 120 10.31 -0.34 13.65
C LYS A 120 9.28 0.65 13.11
N VAL A 121 8.92 1.64 13.94
CA VAL A 121 8.05 2.74 13.52
C VAL A 121 8.78 4.06 13.72
N PHE A 122 9.04 4.75 12.61
CA PHE A 122 9.62 6.08 12.62
C PHE A 122 8.50 7.11 12.72
N PHE A 123 8.44 7.81 13.85
CA PHE A 123 7.40 8.79 14.15
C PHE A 123 7.94 9.83 15.15
N GLY A 124 8.45 10.96 14.65
CA GLY A 124 9.03 12.06 15.41
C GLY A 124 10.56 12.05 15.54
N ALA A 125 11.23 10.93 15.26
CA ALA A 125 12.68 10.82 15.26
C ALA A 125 13.15 9.90 14.14
N MET A 126 13.99 10.41 13.25
CA MET A 126 14.51 9.67 12.10
C MET A 126 15.79 10.33 11.58
N ASP A 127 16.85 9.54 11.43
CA ASP A 127 18.06 10.00 10.75
C ASP A 127 17.79 10.17 9.24
N ARG A 128 18.41 11.19 8.63
CA ARG A 128 18.17 11.49 7.22
C ARG A 128 18.77 10.43 6.29
N GLN A 129 19.93 9.87 6.62
CA GLN A 129 20.55 8.81 5.82
C GLN A 129 19.71 7.52 5.90
N GLU A 130 19.20 7.18 7.09
CA GLU A 130 18.28 6.05 7.27
C GLU A 130 16.98 6.25 6.46
N TYR A 131 16.42 7.45 6.45
CA TYR A 131 15.26 7.80 5.64
C TYR A 131 15.52 7.63 4.14
N ASP A 132 16.63 8.18 3.63
CA ASP A 132 16.98 8.11 2.21
C ASP A 132 17.22 6.65 1.78
N ALA A 133 17.89 5.84 2.62
CA ALA A 133 18.09 4.42 2.39
C ALA A 133 16.77 3.63 2.33
N LEU A 134 15.80 3.96 3.19
CA LEU A 134 14.48 3.34 3.18
C LEU A 134 13.68 3.69 1.93
N PHE A 135 13.83 4.90 1.38
CA PHE A 135 13.17 5.27 0.12
C PHE A 135 13.76 4.50 -1.07
N VAL A 136 15.07 4.32 -1.13
CA VAL A 136 15.73 3.45 -2.12
C VAL A 136 15.22 2.01 -2.02
N ALA A 137 15.11 1.48 -0.80
CA ALA A 137 14.56 0.14 -0.58
C ALA A 137 13.08 0.06 -1.01
N LEU A 138 12.25 1.04 -0.63
CA LEU A 138 10.83 1.10 -1.00
C LEU A 138 10.65 1.10 -2.53
N GLU A 139 11.45 1.88 -3.25
CA GLU A 139 11.45 1.93 -4.71
C GLU A 139 11.75 0.55 -5.31
N ALA A 140 12.82 -0.11 -4.85
CA ALA A 140 13.20 -1.43 -5.32
C ALA A 140 12.11 -2.49 -5.07
N LEU A 141 11.48 -2.46 -3.90
CA LEU A 141 10.35 -3.35 -3.55
C LEU A 141 9.13 -3.11 -4.46
N LEU A 142 8.81 -1.84 -4.73
CA LEU A 142 7.73 -1.45 -5.63
C LEU A 142 8.01 -1.95 -7.06
N ILE A 143 9.20 -1.70 -7.61
CA ILE A 143 9.56 -2.14 -8.96
C ILE A 143 9.41 -3.67 -9.08
N ARG A 144 10.04 -4.43 -8.17
CA ARG A 144 9.98 -5.91 -8.18
C ARG A 144 8.53 -6.42 -8.12
N ARG A 145 7.70 -5.82 -7.26
CA ARG A 145 6.29 -6.23 -7.09
C ARG A 145 5.45 -6.00 -8.34
N PHE A 146 5.64 -4.87 -9.03
CA PHE A 146 4.86 -4.54 -10.22
C PHE A 146 5.33 -5.30 -11.46
N GLN A 147 6.64 -5.55 -11.58
CA GLN A 147 7.18 -6.50 -12.56
C GLN A 147 6.57 -7.89 -12.39
N GLN A 148 6.52 -8.42 -11.15
CA GLN A 148 5.89 -9.71 -10.85
C GLN A 148 4.41 -9.75 -11.24
N LYS A 149 3.67 -8.65 -11.01
CA LYS A 149 2.26 -8.54 -11.39
C LYS A 149 2.04 -8.35 -12.89
N GLN A 150 3.07 -7.95 -13.63
CA GLN A 150 2.99 -7.51 -15.03
C GLN A 150 2.00 -6.34 -15.17
N GLU A 151 2.13 -5.36 -14.27
CA GLU A 151 1.28 -4.18 -14.18
C GLU A 151 2.18 -2.93 -14.10
N ALA A 152 1.77 -1.81 -14.72
CA ALA A 152 2.42 -0.53 -14.52
C ALA A 152 2.17 -0.02 -13.08
N ASN A 153 3.16 0.64 -12.49
CA ASN A 153 3.06 1.16 -11.13
C ASN A 153 2.61 2.64 -11.14
N TYR A 154 1.42 2.90 -10.61
CA TYR A 154 0.93 4.27 -10.44
C TYR A 154 1.67 5.04 -9.35
N GLU A 155 2.16 4.37 -8.30
CA GLU A 155 2.81 5.03 -7.17
C GLU A 155 4.25 5.48 -7.49
N LEU A 156 4.95 4.77 -8.38
CA LEU A 156 6.35 5.12 -8.73
C LEU A 156 6.47 6.53 -9.32
N GLN A 157 5.47 6.98 -10.08
CA GLN A 157 5.51 8.32 -10.70
C GLN A 157 5.43 9.46 -9.67
N HIS A 158 5.04 9.16 -8.42
CA HIS A 158 4.89 10.13 -7.34
C HIS A 158 5.90 9.91 -6.21
N LEU A 159 6.79 8.90 -6.32
CA LEU A 159 7.68 8.51 -5.23
C LEU A 159 8.68 9.61 -4.87
N GLU A 160 9.18 10.35 -5.85
CA GLU A 160 10.09 11.49 -5.63
C GLU A 160 9.41 12.62 -4.84
N GLU A 161 8.12 12.89 -5.10
CA GLU A 161 7.34 13.89 -4.36
C GLU A 161 7.16 13.45 -2.90
N PHE A 162 6.87 12.17 -2.67
CA PHE A 162 6.83 11.60 -1.33
C PHE A 162 8.20 11.68 -0.65
N HIS A 163 9.29 11.38 -1.36
CA HIS A 163 10.64 11.44 -0.82
C HIS A 163 11.02 12.85 -0.34
N LYS A 164 10.57 13.90 -1.03
CA LYS A 164 10.81 15.30 -0.62
C LYS A 164 9.97 15.73 0.59
N THR A 165 8.77 15.17 0.76
CA THR A 165 7.78 15.69 1.70
C THR A 165 7.70 14.89 3.00
N ILE A 166 7.84 13.56 2.93
CA ILE A 166 7.55 12.66 4.07
C ILE A 166 8.55 12.83 5.22
N TYR A 167 9.82 13.15 4.96
CA TYR A 167 10.82 13.31 6.02
C TYR A 167 10.37 14.33 7.08
N GLN A 168 10.01 15.53 6.65
CA GLN A 168 9.55 16.57 7.58
C GLN A 168 8.25 16.17 8.26
N LEU A 169 7.32 15.53 7.55
CA LEU A 169 6.08 15.04 8.15
C LEU A 169 6.35 13.95 9.21
N VAL A 170 7.38 13.11 9.05
CA VAL A 170 7.78 12.15 10.08
C VAL A 170 8.31 12.87 11.31
N LEU A 171 9.17 13.88 11.16
CA LEU A 171 9.68 14.68 12.28
C LEU A 171 8.54 15.42 13.02
N ASP A 172 7.58 15.95 12.27
CA ASP A 172 6.41 16.66 12.78
C ASP A 172 5.34 15.74 13.38
N LYS A 173 5.55 14.41 13.38
CA LYS A 173 4.56 13.40 13.82
C LYS A 173 3.24 13.47 13.03
N LYS A 174 3.33 13.86 11.76
CA LYS A 174 2.24 13.87 10.76
C LYS A 174 2.36 12.77 9.72
N ALA A 175 3.45 12.02 9.73
CA ALA A 175 3.63 10.80 8.95
C ALA A 175 4.36 9.76 9.79
N ASN A 176 4.18 8.48 9.47
CA ASN A 176 5.08 7.45 9.94
C ASN A 176 5.65 6.63 8.77
N MET A 177 6.82 6.04 9.02
CA MET A 177 7.29 4.89 8.25
C MET A 177 7.25 3.67 9.17
N PHE A 178 6.42 2.69 8.84
CA PHE A 178 6.38 1.39 9.47
C PHE A 178 7.23 0.41 8.66
N VAL A 179 8.24 -0.18 9.29
CA VAL A 179 9.22 -1.03 8.62
C VAL A 179 9.34 -2.38 9.32
N ILE A 180 9.29 -3.45 8.53
CA ILE A 180 9.65 -4.80 8.98
C ILE A 180 11.05 -5.10 8.45
N TYR A 181 11.97 -5.45 9.34
CA TYR A 181 13.32 -5.87 8.98
C TYR A 181 13.49 -7.38 9.16
N ASP A 182 14.26 -7.99 8.26
CA ASP A 182 14.98 -9.25 8.50
C ASP A 182 16.43 -8.88 8.82
N ALA A 183 16.81 -9.01 10.09
CA ALA A 183 18.02 -8.45 10.65
C ALA A 183 18.13 -6.93 10.37
N HIS A 184 18.97 -6.53 9.41
CA HIS A 184 19.19 -5.14 9.02
C HIS A 184 18.55 -4.80 7.66
N THR A 185 17.96 -5.77 6.97
CA THR A 185 17.38 -5.58 5.64
C THR A 185 15.90 -5.24 5.75
N PRO A 186 15.43 -4.08 5.25
CA PRO A 186 14.01 -3.77 5.22
C PRO A 186 13.30 -4.67 4.20
N ILE A 187 12.35 -5.48 4.67
CA ILE A 187 11.58 -6.43 3.86
C ILE A 187 10.12 -6.00 3.65
N SER A 188 9.63 -5.04 4.44
CA SER A 188 8.35 -4.38 4.24
C SER A 188 8.46 -2.93 4.68
N ILE A 189 7.95 -2.01 3.87
CA ILE A 189 7.90 -0.58 4.18
C ILE A 189 6.49 -0.09 3.88
N ARG A 190 5.89 0.59 4.86
CA ARG A 190 4.60 1.26 4.77
C ARG A 190 4.77 2.71 5.21
N ILE A 191 4.14 3.62 4.46
CA ILE A 191 4.03 5.03 4.83
C ILE A 191 2.57 5.34 5.11
N ASN A 192 2.33 6.00 6.23
CA ASN A 192 1.02 6.53 6.59
C ASN A 192 1.13 8.03 6.87
N LEU A 193 0.05 8.78 6.59
CA LEU A 193 -0.10 10.15 7.05
C LEU A 193 -1.09 10.21 8.22
N PHE A 194 -0.92 11.19 9.08
CA PHE A 194 -1.74 11.40 10.27
C PHE A 194 -2.10 12.87 10.42
N ASN A 195 -3.32 13.12 10.88
CA ASN A 195 -3.73 14.43 11.37
C ASN A 195 -4.80 14.26 12.43
N ASN A 196 -4.62 14.96 13.56
CA ASN A 196 -5.39 14.73 14.77
C ASN A 196 -5.40 13.23 15.11
N ASN A 197 -6.58 12.64 15.32
CA ASN A 197 -6.73 11.21 15.59
C ASN A 197 -7.09 10.39 14.33
N LEU A 198 -6.74 10.87 13.14
CA LEU A 198 -7.00 10.20 11.88
C LEU A 198 -5.70 9.73 11.24
N GLY A 199 -5.65 8.46 10.82
CA GLY A 199 -4.56 7.88 10.06
C GLY A 199 -4.97 7.50 8.65
N TYR A 200 -4.04 7.60 7.70
CA TYR A 200 -4.27 7.38 6.28
C TYR A 200 -3.20 6.48 5.69
N TYR A 201 -3.62 5.37 5.10
CA TYR A 201 -2.74 4.52 4.30
C TYR A 201 -2.33 5.25 3.02
N ILE A 202 -1.02 5.47 2.80
CA ILE A 202 -0.54 6.07 1.55
C ILE A 202 0.04 5.01 0.63
N ILE A 203 1.14 4.38 1.06
CA ILE A 203 1.89 3.46 0.22
C ILE A 203 2.44 2.31 1.06
N SER A 204 2.52 1.12 0.47
CA SER A 204 3.26 -0.01 1.05
C SER A 204 3.83 -0.90 -0.03
N ALA A 205 5.01 -1.45 0.25
CA ALA A 205 5.63 -2.50 -0.55
C ALA A 205 6.34 -3.49 0.36
N TYR A 206 6.49 -4.71 -0.12
CA TYR A 206 7.17 -5.78 0.60
C TYR A 206 7.96 -6.66 -0.37
N ASP A 207 8.95 -7.37 0.16
CA ASP A 207 9.78 -8.29 -0.60
C ASP A 207 8.99 -9.55 -0.98
N ILE A 208 8.80 -9.74 -2.28
CA ILE A 208 8.01 -10.83 -2.84
C ILE A 208 8.60 -12.21 -2.58
N ASP A 209 9.89 -12.31 -2.23
CA ASP A 209 10.51 -13.58 -1.83
C ASP A 209 9.88 -14.13 -0.53
N TYR A 210 9.37 -13.25 0.34
CA TYR A 210 8.67 -13.61 1.59
C TYR A 210 7.16 -13.85 1.38
N SER A 211 6.67 -13.90 0.13
CA SER A 211 5.24 -13.98 -0.16
C SER A 211 4.52 -15.17 0.51
N LYS A 212 5.18 -16.32 0.65
CA LYS A 212 4.66 -17.51 1.36
C LYS A 212 4.40 -17.27 2.85
N PHE A 213 5.11 -16.33 3.46
CA PHE A 213 4.91 -15.91 4.85
C PHE A 213 3.79 -14.88 5.01
N HIS A 214 3.13 -14.46 3.93
CA HIS A 214 2.06 -13.47 3.95
C HIS A 214 2.49 -12.11 4.54
N LEU A 215 3.69 -11.65 4.17
CA LEU A 215 4.31 -10.44 4.75
C LEU A 215 3.40 -9.21 4.71
N GLY A 216 2.70 -8.96 3.60
CA GLY A 216 1.74 -7.84 3.51
C GLY A 216 0.51 -7.95 4.42
N ALA A 217 0.16 -9.14 4.93
CA ALA A 217 -0.88 -9.30 5.94
C ALA A 217 -0.33 -9.05 7.36
N ILE A 218 0.90 -9.47 7.62
CA ILE A 218 1.61 -9.20 8.88
C ILE A 218 1.82 -7.68 9.04
N ASP A 219 2.26 -7.02 7.96
CA ASP A 219 2.45 -5.58 7.90
C ASP A 219 1.17 -4.80 8.23
N MET A 220 0.03 -5.14 7.61
CA MET A 220 -1.25 -4.53 7.94
C MET A 220 -1.67 -4.79 9.39
N LEU A 221 -1.51 -6.03 9.87
CA LEU A 221 -1.86 -6.43 11.24
C LEU A 221 -1.10 -5.60 12.28
N LYS A 222 0.22 -5.51 12.13
CA LYS A 222 1.11 -4.78 13.04
C LYS A 222 0.93 -3.27 12.94
N ASN A 223 0.59 -2.74 11.76
CA ASN A 223 0.24 -1.35 11.63
C ASN A 223 -1.07 -1.01 12.35
N ILE A 224 -2.11 -1.84 12.24
CA ILE A 224 -3.36 -1.65 12.98
C ILE A 224 -3.12 -1.74 14.49
N GLU A 225 -2.32 -2.71 14.94
CA GLU A 225 -1.90 -2.84 16.35
C GLU A 225 -1.25 -1.55 16.87
N TRP A 226 -0.33 -0.97 16.09
CA TRP A 226 0.31 0.29 16.42
C TRP A 226 -0.70 1.45 16.50
N CYS A 227 -1.61 1.57 15.52
CA CYS A 227 -2.60 2.63 15.51
C CYS A 227 -3.57 2.56 16.71
N ILE A 228 -4.01 1.34 17.10
CA ILE A 228 -4.82 1.12 18.32
C ILE A 228 -4.02 1.56 19.55
N THR A 229 -2.77 1.13 19.67
CA THR A 229 -1.90 1.48 20.82
C THR A 229 -1.65 2.99 20.93
N LYS A 230 -1.71 3.73 19.81
CA LYS A 230 -1.58 5.19 19.78
C LYS A 230 -2.91 5.94 19.90
N ASN A 231 -4.02 5.25 20.16
CA ASN A 231 -5.36 5.83 20.32
C ASN A 231 -5.80 6.69 19.12
N TYR A 232 -5.41 6.29 17.90
CA TYR A 232 -6.04 6.84 16.70
C TYR A 232 -7.50 6.38 16.65
N LYS A 233 -8.39 7.25 16.17
CA LYS A 233 -9.83 6.97 16.11
C LYS A 233 -10.22 6.21 14.86
N LEU A 234 -9.62 6.55 13.73
CA LEU A 234 -9.95 5.97 12.44
C LEU A 234 -8.69 5.84 11.59
N TYR A 235 -8.59 4.72 10.88
CA TYR A 235 -7.54 4.46 9.90
C TYR A 235 -8.17 4.19 8.54
N ASP A 236 -8.02 5.16 7.63
CA ASP A 236 -8.57 5.12 6.28
C ASP A 236 -7.59 4.41 5.34
N LEU A 237 -8.04 3.29 4.80
CA LEU A 237 -7.28 2.48 3.85
C LEU A 237 -7.35 3.04 2.43
N LEU A 238 -8.10 4.12 2.20
CA LEU A 238 -8.38 4.76 0.93
C LEU A 238 -9.16 3.89 -0.07
N LYS A 239 -9.55 4.49 -1.20
CA LYS A 239 -10.21 3.84 -2.34
C LYS A 239 -9.33 2.78 -3.03
N GLY A 240 -9.96 1.87 -3.79
CA GLY A 240 -9.29 0.85 -4.61
C GLY A 240 -8.91 -0.43 -3.85
N TYR A 241 -8.54 -1.49 -4.59
CA TYR A 241 -8.23 -2.83 -4.03
C TYR A 241 -9.30 -3.39 -3.07
N ASN A 242 -10.58 -3.19 -3.39
CA ASN A 242 -11.71 -3.50 -2.52
C ASN A 242 -11.65 -4.91 -1.90
N ASN A 243 -11.35 -5.95 -2.69
CA ASN A 243 -11.29 -7.33 -2.19
C ASN A 243 -10.23 -7.58 -1.10
N TYR A 244 -9.16 -6.79 -1.08
CA TYR A 244 -8.13 -6.88 -0.04
C TYR A 244 -8.51 -6.00 1.16
N LYS A 245 -8.89 -4.74 0.91
CA LYS A 245 -9.18 -3.76 1.97
C LYS A 245 -10.44 -4.10 2.77
N SER A 246 -11.46 -4.68 2.12
CA SER A 246 -12.71 -5.10 2.78
C SER A 246 -12.50 -6.14 3.87
N LYS A 247 -11.41 -6.92 3.82
CA LYS A 247 -11.08 -7.90 4.86
C LYS A 247 -10.63 -7.25 6.17
N TRP A 248 -10.11 -6.04 6.10
CA TRP A 248 -9.56 -5.31 7.24
C TRP A 248 -10.51 -4.21 7.72
N ALA A 249 -11.36 -3.69 6.84
CA ALA A 249 -12.29 -2.62 7.15
C ALA A 249 -13.33 -3.04 8.20
N THR A 250 -13.70 -2.11 9.09
CA THR A 250 -14.93 -2.20 9.90
C THR A 250 -16.10 -1.63 9.12
N GLN A 251 -15.85 -0.61 8.30
CA GLN A 251 -16.86 0.12 7.56
C GLN A 251 -16.40 0.47 6.14
N VAL A 252 -17.37 0.55 5.24
CA VAL A 252 -17.22 1.08 3.89
C VAL A 252 -17.91 2.43 3.84
N HIS A 253 -17.24 3.41 3.25
CA HIS A 253 -17.74 4.77 3.12
C HIS A 253 -17.56 5.24 1.67
N PHE A 254 -18.06 6.41 1.30
CA PHE A 254 -17.88 6.97 -0.04
C PHE A 254 -17.01 8.22 -0.04
N TYR A 255 -16.27 8.39 -1.12
CA TYR A 255 -15.66 9.67 -1.45
C TYR A 255 -16.62 10.51 -2.28
N ASN A 256 -16.45 11.81 -2.18
CA ASN A 256 -17.21 12.82 -2.90
C ASN A 256 -16.26 13.76 -3.64
N THR A 257 -16.73 14.25 -4.77
CA THR A 257 -16.19 15.45 -5.41
C THR A 257 -17.06 16.62 -4.99
N TYR A 258 -16.44 17.61 -4.36
CA TYR A 258 -17.07 18.88 -3.98
C TYR A 258 -16.78 19.92 -5.06
N ILE A 259 -17.82 20.54 -5.58
CA ILE A 259 -17.75 21.58 -6.62
C ILE A 259 -18.25 22.88 -6.00
N LEU A 260 -17.32 23.77 -5.69
CA LEU A 260 -17.54 25.05 -5.04
C LEU A 260 -17.61 26.14 -6.10
N TYR A 261 -18.69 26.92 -6.14
CA TYR A 261 -18.90 27.93 -7.18
C TYR A 261 -19.64 29.16 -6.67
N ASN A 262 -19.38 30.31 -7.29
CA ASN A 262 -20.13 31.54 -7.01
C ASN A 262 -21.46 31.52 -7.79
N PRO A 263 -22.63 31.47 -7.13
CA PRO A 263 -23.92 31.40 -7.80
C PRO A 263 -24.33 32.73 -8.46
N LYS A 264 -23.68 33.85 -8.12
CA LYS A 264 -23.95 35.16 -8.76
C LYS A 264 -23.37 35.25 -10.18
N GLN A 265 -22.49 34.32 -10.56
CA GLN A 265 -21.86 34.29 -11.87
C GLN A 265 -22.44 33.16 -12.71
N LEU A 266 -23.18 33.50 -13.77
CA LEU A 266 -23.85 32.51 -14.63
C LEU A 266 -22.86 31.49 -15.23
N ASN A 267 -21.68 31.95 -15.66
CA ASN A 267 -20.62 31.07 -16.18
C ASN A 267 -20.16 30.04 -15.14
N ALA A 268 -20.04 30.43 -13.87
CA ALA A 268 -19.67 29.53 -12.79
C ALA A 268 -20.77 28.50 -12.52
N VAL A 269 -22.05 28.92 -12.56
CA VAL A 269 -23.21 28.03 -12.43
C VAL A 269 -23.24 26.98 -13.55
N CYS A 270 -23.15 27.42 -14.81
CA CYS A 270 -23.16 26.50 -15.96
C CYS A 270 -21.98 25.53 -15.91
N THR A 271 -20.77 26.05 -15.62
CA THR A 271 -19.57 25.20 -15.50
C THR A 271 -19.69 24.22 -14.35
N ALA A 272 -20.21 24.63 -13.18
CA ALA A 272 -20.42 23.73 -12.05
C ALA A 272 -21.42 22.62 -12.37
N ASN A 273 -22.53 22.93 -13.06
CA ASN A 273 -23.49 21.94 -13.52
C ASN A 273 -22.88 20.96 -14.53
N TYR A 274 -22.13 21.48 -15.51
CA TYR A 274 -21.41 20.65 -16.47
C TYR A 274 -20.41 19.70 -15.80
N GLN A 275 -19.59 20.21 -14.87
CA GLN A 275 -18.63 19.38 -14.14
C GLN A 275 -19.34 18.33 -13.29
N ALA A 276 -20.43 18.69 -12.61
CA ALA A 276 -21.23 17.74 -11.83
C ALA A 276 -21.82 16.63 -12.72
N PHE A 277 -22.37 16.98 -13.88
CA PHE A 277 -22.90 16.03 -14.84
C PHE A 277 -21.80 15.11 -15.40
N LYS A 278 -20.68 15.70 -15.83
CA LYS A 278 -19.50 14.98 -16.32
C LYS A 278 -19.00 13.96 -15.30
N GLU A 279 -18.87 14.35 -14.04
CA GLU A 279 -18.42 13.46 -12.96
C GLU A 279 -19.43 12.33 -12.70
N LYS A 280 -20.73 12.63 -12.66
CA LYS A 280 -21.77 11.60 -12.54
C LYS A 280 -21.73 10.60 -13.68
N CYS A 281 -21.60 11.06 -14.92
CA CYS A 281 -21.48 10.20 -16.09
C CYS A 281 -20.20 9.34 -16.04
N ARG A 282 -19.06 9.94 -15.67
CA ARG A 282 -17.78 9.24 -15.52
C ARG A 282 -17.90 8.06 -14.54
N TYR A 283 -18.45 8.29 -13.35
CA TYR A 283 -18.57 7.22 -12.35
C TYR A 283 -19.66 6.21 -12.66
N LYS A 284 -20.78 6.62 -13.29
CA LYS A 284 -21.77 5.66 -13.83
C LYS A 284 -21.13 4.72 -14.85
N LEU A 285 -20.35 5.26 -15.79
CA LEU A 285 -19.64 4.47 -16.79
C LEU A 285 -18.57 3.57 -16.15
N TYR A 286 -17.84 4.08 -15.14
CA TYR A 286 -16.88 3.29 -14.38
C TYR A 286 -17.54 2.10 -13.66
N HIS A 287 -18.68 2.32 -12.98
CA HIS A 287 -19.41 1.24 -12.32
C HIS A 287 -19.99 0.23 -13.32
N PHE A 288 -20.51 0.72 -14.45
CA PHE A 288 -20.92 -0.14 -15.56
C PHE A 288 -19.74 -1.02 -16.05
N TYR A 289 -18.56 -0.41 -16.24
CA TYR A 289 -17.34 -1.11 -16.65
C TYR A 289 -16.89 -2.19 -15.64
N LEU A 290 -17.00 -1.91 -14.33
CA LEU A 290 -16.67 -2.89 -13.29
C LEU A 290 -17.68 -4.05 -13.24
N ASN A 291 -18.98 -3.75 -13.29
CA ASN A 291 -20.04 -4.73 -13.09
C ASN A 291 -20.19 -5.70 -14.27
N ASN A 292 -19.83 -5.28 -15.48
CA ASN A 292 -19.98 -6.10 -16.71
C ASN A 292 -18.74 -6.94 -17.05
N LYS A 293 -17.83 -7.19 -16.12
CA LYS A 293 -16.58 -7.96 -16.33
C LYS A 293 -15.65 -7.42 -17.43
N ILE A 294 -15.94 -6.27 -18.03
CA ILE A 294 -15.08 -5.58 -19.02
C ILE A 294 -13.71 -5.29 -18.40
N SER A 295 -13.69 -5.01 -17.09
CA SER A 295 -12.48 -4.87 -16.29
C SER A 295 -11.53 -6.06 -16.34
N ALA A 296 -12.05 -7.29 -16.36
CA ALA A 296 -11.24 -8.50 -16.45
C ALA A 296 -10.58 -8.64 -17.83
N HIS A 297 -11.33 -8.37 -18.90
CA HIS A 297 -10.82 -8.40 -20.28
C HIS A 297 -9.76 -7.32 -20.51
N HIS A 298 -10.03 -6.09 -20.10
CA HIS A 298 -9.06 -4.99 -20.21
C HIS A 298 -7.78 -5.28 -19.41
N LYS A 299 -7.90 -5.88 -18.22
CA LYS A 299 -6.72 -6.29 -17.43
C LYS A 299 -5.89 -7.34 -18.17
N ARG A 300 -6.53 -8.31 -18.83
CA ARG A 300 -5.84 -9.32 -19.65
C ARG A 300 -5.11 -8.68 -20.83
N LEU A 301 -5.74 -7.75 -21.54
CA LEU A 301 -5.13 -7.01 -22.65
C LEU A 301 -3.93 -6.17 -22.19
N LYS A 302 -4.06 -5.41 -21.10
CA LYS A 302 -2.94 -4.65 -20.52
C LYS A 302 -1.77 -5.55 -20.14
N LYS A 303 -2.04 -6.72 -19.57
CA LYS A 303 -1.00 -7.70 -19.23
C LYS A 303 -0.30 -8.23 -20.47
N GLN A 304 -1.04 -8.47 -21.56
CA GLN A 304 -0.45 -8.84 -22.85
C GLN A 304 0.42 -7.70 -23.41
N LEU A 305 -0.08 -6.47 -23.47
CA LEU A 305 0.68 -5.30 -23.91
C LEU A 305 1.93 -5.05 -23.06
N PHE A 306 1.86 -5.25 -21.75
CA PHE A 306 3.02 -5.17 -20.86
C PHE A 306 4.09 -6.18 -21.26
N ARG A 307 3.72 -7.43 -21.55
CA ARG A 307 4.65 -8.48 -22.03
C ARG A 307 5.27 -8.17 -23.40
N PHE A 308 4.55 -7.48 -24.27
CA PHE A 308 5.06 -7.09 -25.59
C PHE A 308 6.04 -5.90 -25.50
N THR A 309 5.78 -4.96 -24.60
CA THR A 309 6.57 -3.73 -24.47
C THR A 309 7.77 -3.86 -23.55
N HIS A 310 7.70 -4.76 -22.56
CA HIS A 310 8.79 -5.03 -21.64
C HIS A 310 9.37 -6.39 -21.98
N GLN A 311 10.64 -6.43 -22.40
CA GLN A 311 11.39 -7.67 -22.53
C GLN A 311 11.28 -8.45 -21.22
N GLU A 312 11.00 -9.76 -21.30
CA GLU A 312 11.00 -10.62 -20.12
C GLU A 312 12.35 -10.48 -19.40
N ASN A 313 12.29 -10.13 -18.11
CA ASN A 313 13.48 -10.02 -17.27
C ASN A 313 14.25 -11.36 -17.38
N PRO A 314 15.58 -11.38 -17.58
CA PRO A 314 16.34 -12.63 -17.76
C PRO A 314 16.11 -13.64 -16.63
N ASP A 315 15.83 -13.18 -15.40
CA ASP A 315 15.47 -14.03 -14.24
C ASP A 315 14.19 -14.87 -14.44
N SER A 316 13.33 -14.53 -15.39
CA SER A 316 12.05 -15.21 -15.65
C SER A 316 12.12 -16.30 -16.74
N ASN A 317 13.30 -16.48 -17.37
CA ASN A 317 13.52 -17.47 -18.42
C ASN A 317 13.79 -18.88 -17.90
N PHE A 318 13.82 -19.07 -16.58
CA PHE A 318 14.09 -20.35 -15.98
C PHE A 318 12.85 -20.98 -15.37
N LYS A 319 12.71 -22.29 -15.55
CA LYS A 319 11.76 -23.14 -14.83
C LYS A 319 12.50 -23.79 -13.66
N ILE A 320 11.99 -23.59 -12.47
CA ILE A 320 12.50 -24.18 -11.24
C ILE A 320 11.70 -25.46 -10.97
N SER A 321 12.37 -26.60 -10.88
CA SER A 321 11.80 -27.83 -10.32
C SER A 321 12.32 -28.05 -8.90
N ILE A 322 11.45 -28.56 -8.04
CA ILE A 322 11.70 -28.75 -6.61
C ILE A 322 11.37 -30.19 -6.27
N GLU A 323 12.34 -30.90 -5.68
CA GLU A 323 12.19 -32.30 -5.29
C GLU A 323 12.74 -32.51 -3.87
N THR A 324 12.08 -33.37 -3.09
CA THR A 324 12.65 -33.80 -1.80
C THR A 324 13.77 -34.79 -2.08
N THR A 325 14.90 -34.66 -1.39
CA THR A 325 16.06 -35.52 -1.64
C THR A 325 16.72 -35.97 -0.34
N THR A 326 17.33 -37.14 -0.35
CA THR A 326 18.32 -37.55 0.65
C THR A 326 19.65 -36.86 0.31
N LEU A 327 20.49 -36.58 1.31
CA LEU A 327 21.75 -35.83 1.13
C LEU A 327 22.53 -36.34 -0.08
N ALA A 328 22.75 -35.47 -1.06
CA ALA A 328 23.52 -35.80 -2.25
C ALA A 328 24.99 -36.06 -1.85
N THR A 329 25.53 -37.21 -2.23
CA THR A 329 26.91 -37.65 -2.01
C THR A 329 27.93 -36.99 -2.96
N GLY A 330 27.58 -35.86 -3.58
CA GLY A 330 28.40 -35.16 -4.57
C GLY A 330 29.35 -34.11 -3.98
N ASN A 331 30.27 -33.61 -4.81
CA ASN A 331 31.07 -32.42 -4.51
C ASN A 331 30.16 -31.18 -4.44
N LEU A 332 29.78 -30.79 -3.23
CA LEU A 332 28.92 -29.64 -2.95
C LEU A 332 29.76 -28.42 -2.53
N LYS A 333 29.52 -27.27 -3.16
CA LYS A 333 30.13 -26.00 -2.76
C LYS A 333 29.08 -25.12 -2.07
N PRO A 334 29.33 -24.61 -0.85
CA PRO A 334 28.38 -23.73 -0.16
C PRO A 334 28.24 -22.40 -0.91
N ILE A 335 27.02 -21.86 -0.94
CA ILE A 335 26.70 -20.56 -1.53
C ILE A 335 25.90 -19.71 -0.55
N ASP A 336 26.02 -18.39 -0.66
CA ASP A 336 25.24 -17.43 0.13
C ASP A 336 24.13 -16.83 -0.74
N ILE A 337 22.88 -17.10 -0.39
CA ILE A 337 21.74 -16.57 -1.14
C ILE A 337 21.33 -15.16 -0.67
N ARG A 338 21.79 -14.69 0.50
CA ARG A 338 21.41 -13.40 1.09
C ARG A 338 22.25 -12.28 0.48
N ASP A 339 23.57 -12.47 0.47
CA ASP A 339 24.53 -11.42 0.14
C ASP A 339 24.99 -11.47 -1.32
N ASP A 340 25.08 -12.67 -1.91
CA ASP A 340 25.48 -12.81 -3.32
C ASP A 340 24.28 -12.64 -4.27
N LYS A 341 24.31 -11.53 -5.02
CA LYS A 341 23.28 -11.18 -6.01
C LYS A 341 23.13 -12.26 -7.09
N ALA A 342 24.18 -13.01 -7.41
CA ALA A 342 24.13 -14.08 -8.40
C ALA A 342 23.14 -15.18 -8.02
N TYR A 343 22.84 -15.35 -6.72
CA TYR A 343 21.97 -16.41 -6.20
C TYR A 343 20.63 -15.89 -5.64
N HIS A 344 20.30 -14.61 -5.78
CA HIS A 344 19.05 -14.04 -5.25
C HIS A 344 17.80 -14.70 -5.84
N PHE A 345 17.86 -15.22 -7.06
CA PHE A 345 16.77 -15.95 -7.70
C PHE A 345 16.35 -17.22 -6.91
N LEU A 346 17.21 -17.74 -6.03
CA LEU A 346 16.90 -18.88 -5.15
C LEU A 346 16.12 -18.50 -3.89
N LYS A 347 16.12 -17.21 -3.49
CA LYS A 347 15.54 -16.75 -2.21
C LYS A 347 14.12 -17.24 -2.02
N ASN A 348 13.25 -17.05 -3.01
CA ASN A 348 11.86 -17.51 -2.92
C ASN A 348 11.75 -19.01 -2.64
N SER A 349 12.49 -19.84 -3.38
CA SER A 349 12.46 -21.30 -3.23
C SER A 349 12.98 -21.75 -1.87
N VAL A 350 14.06 -21.13 -1.39
CA VAL A 350 14.63 -21.42 -0.07
C VAL A 350 13.67 -20.96 1.03
N TYR A 351 13.08 -19.77 0.91
CA TYR A 351 12.14 -19.26 1.91
C TYR A 351 10.85 -20.09 1.96
N ASN A 352 10.40 -20.65 0.82
CA ASN A 352 9.32 -21.63 0.81
C ASN A 352 9.69 -22.89 1.61
N PHE A 353 10.91 -23.40 1.46
CA PHE A 353 11.42 -24.51 2.25
C PHE A 353 11.44 -24.19 3.76
N LEU A 354 11.88 -22.98 4.16
CA LEU A 354 11.83 -22.54 5.55
C LEU A 354 10.40 -22.52 6.08
N TYR A 355 9.45 -22.01 5.31
CA TYR A 355 8.04 -21.97 5.70
C TYR A 355 7.47 -23.38 5.91
N GLU A 356 7.81 -24.32 5.03
CA GLU A 356 7.27 -25.69 5.06
C GLU A 356 7.91 -26.55 6.15
N THR A 357 9.18 -26.31 6.47
CA THR A 357 9.91 -27.02 7.53
C THR A 357 9.89 -26.32 8.88
N ASN A 358 9.45 -25.05 8.93
CA ASN A 358 9.51 -24.19 10.11
C ASN A 358 10.92 -24.08 10.71
N THR A 359 11.92 -23.94 9.83
CA THR A 359 13.35 -23.92 10.20
C THR A 359 13.89 -22.49 10.17
N PRO A 360 14.68 -22.06 11.16
CA PRO A 360 15.42 -20.79 11.10
C PRO A 360 16.38 -20.73 9.91
N ILE A 361 16.50 -19.56 9.28
CA ILE A 361 17.39 -19.33 8.13
C ILE A 361 18.85 -19.70 8.43
N ASN A 362 19.32 -19.46 9.65
CA ASN A 362 20.69 -19.77 10.07
C ASN A 362 20.96 -21.28 10.25
N ALA A 363 19.91 -22.11 10.26
CA ALA A 363 20.01 -23.56 10.35
C ALA A 363 19.88 -24.24 8.98
N VAL A 364 19.83 -23.45 7.90
CA VAL A 364 19.79 -23.95 6.52
C VAL A 364 21.06 -23.57 5.80
N LYS A 365 21.63 -24.53 5.07
CA LYS A 365 22.76 -24.32 4.16
C LYS A 365 22.31 -24.55 2.74
N VAL A 366 22.81 -23.74 1.81
CA VAL A 366 22.55 -23.90 0.38
C VAL A 366 23.86 -24.24 -0.31
N PHE A 367 23.80 -25.20 -1.22
CA PHE A 367 24.95 -25.67 -1.98
C PHE A 367 24.64 -25.67 -3.46
N ILE A 368 25.68 -25.52 -4.29
CA ILE A 368 25.66 -25.80 -5.71
C ILE A 368 26.41 -27.13 -5.97
N GLU A 369 25.88 -27.95 -6.89
CA GLU A 369 26.58 -29.16 -7.34
C GLU A 369 27.74 -28.78 -8.27
N ALA A 370 28.98 -29.19 -7.94
CA ALA A 370 30.16 -28.84 -8.73
C ALA A 370 30.08 -29.32 -10.20
N ASN A 371 29.41 -30.46 -10.43
CA ASN A 371 29.27 -31.07 -11.75
C ASN A 371 28.01 -30.61 -12.50
N ASN A 372 27.13 -29.84 -11.84
CA ASN A 372 25.90 -29.34 -12.44
C ASN A 372 25.54 -27.96 -11.88
N PRO A 373 25.95 -26.86 -12.54
CA PRO A 373 25.73 -25.51 -12.05
C PRO A 373 24.25 -25.09 -12.03
N ASN A 374 23.37 -25.88 -12.63
CA ASN A 374 21.92 -25.67 -12.61
C ASN A 374 21.23 -26.39 -11.44
N CYS A 375 21.98 -27.07 -10.58
CA CYS A 375 21.46 -27.86 -9.49
C CYS A 375 21.94 -27.34 -8.13
N PHE A 376 20.97 -27.14 -7.24
CA PHE A 376 21.18 -26.60 -5.91
C PHE A 376 20.55 -27.49 -4.86
N ILE A 377 21.23 -27.63 -3.72
CA ILE A 377 20.74 -28.41 -2.58
C ILE A 377 20.51 -27.45 -1.41
N VAL A 378 19.28 -27.43 -0.91
CA VAL A 378 18.90 -26.78 0.34
C VAL A 378 18.90 -27.84 1.42
N GLN A 379 19.86 -27.74 2.34
CA GLN A 379 20.01 -28.66 3.46
C GLN A 379 19.42 -28.03 4.72
N GLY A 380 18.35 -28.63 5.24
CA GLY A 380 17.83 -28.33 6.57
C GLY A 380 18.26 -29.36 7.61
N ARG A 381 17.69 -29.29 8.82
CA ARG A 381 18.02 -30.24 9.90
C ARG A 381 17.57 -31.67 9.60
N ASN A 382 16.34 -31.82 9.11
CA ASN A 382 15.68 -33.13 8.95
C ASN A 382 15.22 -33.41 7.51
N LYS A 383 15.29 -32.41 6.64
CA LYS A 383 14.82 -32.50 5.25
C LYS A 383 15.80 -31.77 4.36
N ASN A 384 15.97 -32.28 3.15
CA ASN A 384 16.71 -31.59 2.10
C ASN A 384 15.81 -31.44 0.88
N GLN A 385 16.09 -30.40 0.12
CA GLN A 385 15.36 -30.07 -1.09
C GLN A 385 16.36 -29.82 -2.22
N LYS A 386 16.17 -30.52 -3.34
CA LYS A 386 16.88 -30.28 -4.58
C LYS A 386 16.11 -29.24 -5.39
N ILE A 387 16.81 -28.25 -5.90
CA ILE A 387 16.30 -27.20 -6.78
C ILE A 387 17.06 -27.32 -8.10
N THR A 388 16.35 -27.61 -9.18
CA THR A 388 16.95 -27.68 -10.52
C THR A 388 16.41 -26.55 -11.39
N ILE A 389 17.31 -25.86 -12.07
CA ILE A 389 17.01 -24.79 -13.02
C ILE A 389 17.03 -25.36 -14.43
N THR A 390 15.98 -25.12 -15.19
CA THR A 390 15.92 -25.47 -16.62
C THR A 390 15.57 -24.23 -17.44
N ASN A 391 16.26 -23.99 -18.54
CA ASN A 391 15.87 -22.90 -19.45
C ASN A 391 14.49 -23.21 -20.04
N LYS A 392 13.61 -22.21 -20.08
CA LYS A 392 12.38 -22.31 -20.89
C LYS A 392 12.82 -22.35 -22.36
N THR A 393 12.67 -23.50 -23.00
CA THR A 393 12.61 -23.54 -24.46
C THR A 393 11.43 -22.68 -24.89
N LYS A 394 11.68 -21.68 -25.75
CA LYS A 394 10.62 -20.98 -26.47
C LYS A 394 9.85 -22.05 -27.25
N VAL A 395 8.64 -22.37 -26.82
CA VAL A 395 7.68 -23.05 -27.68
C VAL A 395 7.31 -22.01 -28.73
N ASN A 396 7.83 -22.22 -29.95
CA ASN A 396 7.56 -21.37 -31.12
C ASN A 396 6.06 -21.27 -31.40
#